data_AF-A0A438JV11-F1
#
_entry.id   AF-A0A438JV11-F1
#
_cell.length_a   1.000
_cell.length_b   1.000
_cell.length_c   1.000
_cell.angle_alpha   90.00
_cell.angle_beta   90.00
_cell.angle_gamma   90.00
#
_symmetry.space_group_name_H-M   'P 1'
#
loop_
_entity.id
_entity.type
_entity.pdbx_description
1 polymer ?
#
loop_
_entity_poly.entity_id
_entity_poly.type
_entity_poly.pdbx_seq_one_letter_code
_entity_poly.pdbx_strand_id
1 'polypeptide(L)'
;MEEQFILRVPPSIAERIERLLNENSSSSEDKSLDLSFSEDGRSGTFVIGNDHFPASLLDLPCVLESYKTYDDSVLIKTADIGQMIMVREEGDTAPDVVEYRHGLTPPMRDAESEDFVGSQT
;
A
#
# COMPACT_ATOMS: atom_id res chain seq x y z
N MET A 1 -9.28 12.05 12.03
CA MET A 1 -9.13 10.60 11.85
C MET A 1 -7.99 10.44 10.86
N GLU A 2 -6.97 9.64 11.19
CA GLU A 2 -5.86 9.42 10.28
C GLU A 2 -6.24 8.31 9.31
N GLU A 3 -6.06 8.54 8.01
CA GLU A 3 -6.27 7.54 6.98
C GLU A 3 -4.93 6.91 6.63
N GLN A 4 -4.86 5.58 6.70
CA GLN A 4 -3.64 4.82 6.44
C GLN A 4 -3.93 3.75 5.39
N PHE A 5 -2.94 3.48 4.54
CA PHE A 5 -3.03 2.48 3.48
C PHE A 5 -1.70 1.74 3.36
N ILE A 6 -1.74 0.56 2.73
CA ILE A 6 -0.55 -0.19 2.39
C ILE A 6 -0.04 0.28 1.03
N LEU A 7 1.21 0.76 0.95
CA LEU A 7 1.87 1.02 -0.32
C LEU A 7 2.71 -0.18 -0.71
N ARG A 8 2.33 -0.88 -1.78
CA ARG A 8 3.10 -2.00 -2.33
C ARG A 8 3.81 -1.55 -3.60
N VAL A 9 5.13 -1.72 -3.62
CA VAL A 9 5.97 -1.34 -4.76
C VAL A 9 6.87 -2.51 -5.19
N PRO A 10 7.35 -2.52 -6.44
CA PRO A 10 8.39 -3.43 -6.90
C PRO A 10 9.69 -3.23 -6.11
N PRO A 11 10.55 -4.26 -5.97
CA PRO A 11 11.81 -4.16 -5.22
C PRO A 11 12.72 -3.02 -5.68
N SER A 12 12.81 -2.81 -7.00
CA SER A 12 13.58 -1.72 -7.63
C SER A 12 13.15 -0.33 -7.12
N ILE A 13 11.84 -0.12 -6.96
CA ILE A 13 11.26 1.12 -6.45
C ILE A 13 11.42 1.22 -4.93
N ALA A 14 11.28 0.10 -4.20
CA ALA A 14 11.46 0.05 -2.75
C ALA A 14 12.85 0.54 -2.33
N GLU A 15 13.91 0.05 -2.99
CA GLU A 15 15.29 0.47 -2.73
C GLU A 15 15.47 1.98 -2.91
N ARG A 16 14.81 2.57 -3.91
CA ARG A 16 14.86 4.01 -4.16
C ARG A 16 14.14 4.80 -3.07
N ILE A 17 12.97 4.35 -2.64
CA ILE A 17 12.22 4.96 -1.53
C ILE A 17 13.03 4.90 -0.24
N GLU A 18 13.62 3.74 0.09
CA GLU A 18 14.44 3.58 1.29
C GLU A 18 15.63 4.55 1.30
N ARG A 19 16.31 4.72 0.16
CA ARG A 19 17.41 5.71 0.05
C ARG A 19 16.91 7.13 0.27
N LEU A 20 15.75 7.49 -0.29
CA LEU A 20 15.15 8.82 -0.11
C LEU A 20 14.76 9.10 1.34
N LEU A 21 14.22 8.09 2.05
CA LEU A 21 13.82 8.21 3.45
C LEU A 21 15.02 8.28 4.41
N ASN A 22 16.12 7.60 4.08
CA ASN A 22 17.31 7.53 4.94
C ASN A 22 18.31 8.68 4.71
N GLU A 23 18.39 9.21 3.48
CA GLU A 23 19.28 10.33 3.15
C GLU A 23 18.62 11.66 3.55
N ASN A 24 18.94 12.15 4.76
CA ASN A 24 18.48 13.43 5.32
C ASN A 24 18.31 14.55 4.26
N SER A 25 17.13 15.17 4.29
CA SER A 25 16.51 16.18 3.43
C SER A 25 17.25 17.52 3.23
N SER A 26 18.55 17.50 2.93
CA SER A 26 19.34 18.73 2.73
C SER A 26 19.54 19.15 1.26
N SER A 27 18.96 18.43 0.30
CA SER A 27 18.98 18.80 -1.13
C SER A 27 17.59 18.59 -1.74
N SER A 28 16.70 19.52 -1.46
CA SER A 28 15.24 19.35 -1.55
C SER A 28 14.63 19.54 -2.94
N GLU A 29 15.41 19.65 -4.02
CA GLU A 29 14.86 19.94 -5.35
C GLU A 29 14.72 18.71 -6.27
N ASP A 30 15.37 17.58 -5.98
CA ASP A 30 15.40 16.39 -6.87
C ASP A 30 14.72 15.14 -6.26
N LYS A 31 14.13 15.27 -5.08
CA LYS A 31 13.66 14.14 -4.24
C LYS A 31 12.15 14.19 -3.99
N SER A 32 11.35 14.48 -5.01
CA SER A 32 9.88 14.47 -4.90
C SER A 32 9.34 13.04 -4.97
N LEU A 33 8.53 12.67 -3.98
CA LEU A 33 7.62 11.55 -4.02
C LEU A 33 6.21 12.11 -4.16
N ASP A 34 5.49 11.71 -5.20
CA ASP A 34 4.12 12.15 -5.41
C ASP A 34 3.22 10.97 -5.79
N LEU A 35 1.94 11.07 -5.45
CA LEU A 35 0.93 10.08 -5.78
C LEU A 35 -0.36 10.80 -6.16
N SER A 36 -0.82 10.55 -7.37
CA SER A 36 -2.05 11.14 -7.90
C SER A 36 -2.98 10.05 -8.41
N PHE A 37 -4.29 10.24 -8.23
CA PHE A 37 -5.34 9.35 -8.73
C PHE A 37 -6.13 10.08 -9.82
N SER A 38 -6.57 9.32 -10.83
CA SER A 38 -7.53 9.80 -11.84
C SER A 38 -8.95 9.86 -11.27
N GLU A 39 -9.89 10.40 -12.06
CA GLU A 39 -11.27 10.64 -11.63
C GLU A 39 -12.03 9.37 -11.20
N ASP A 40 -11.62 8.19 -11.67
CA ASP A 40 -12.16 6.90 -11.22
C ASP A 40 -11.76 6.53 -9.78
N GLY A 41 -10.78 7.23 -9.20
CA GLY A 41 -10.30 7.03 -7.83
C GLY A 41 -9.58 5.70 -7.60
N ARG A 42 -9.41 4.87 -8.64
CA ARG A 42 -8.78 3.54 -8.57
C ARG A 42 -7.47 3.49 -9.32
N SER A 43 -7.38 4.17 -10.45
CA SER A 43 -6.16 4.26 -11.25
C SER A 43 -5.36 5.49 -10.80
N GLY A 44 -4.04 5.34 -10.72
CA GLY A 44 -3.18 6.42 -10.28
C GLY A 44 -1.80 6.37 -10.92
N THR A 45 -1.03 7.43 -10.67
CA THR A 45 0.37 7.56 -11.06
C THR A 45 1.19 7.87 -9.83
N PHE A 46 2.17 7.02 -9.56
CA PHE A 46 3.17 7.23 -8.52
C PHE A 46 4.45 7.80 -9.17
N VAL A 47 4.99 8.86 -8.58
CA VAL A 47 6.13 9.59 -9.15
C VAL A 47 7.29 9.59 -8.17
N ILE A 48 8.47 9.21 -8.65
CA ILE A 48 9.72 9.39 -7.93
C ILE A 48 10.69 10.20 -8.81
N GLY A 49 10.97 11.44 -8.41
CA GLY A 49 11.76 12.37 -9.23
C GLY A 49 11.07 12.63 -10.58
N ASN A 50 11.68 12.18 -11.69
CA ASN A 50 11.12 12.28 -13.04
C ASN A 50 10.47 10.99 -13.55
N ASP A 51 10.51 9.91 -12.78
CA ASP A 51 10.00 8.61 -13.22
C ASP A 51 8.56 8.43 -12.77
N HIS A 52 7.72 7.96 -13.69
CA HIS A 52 6.29 7.78 -13.50
C HIS A 52 5.95 6.29 -13.54
N PHE A 53 5.22 5.83 -12.55
CA PHE A 53 4.85 4.44 -12.39
C PHE A 53 3.33 4.30 -12.30
N PRO A 54 2.71 3.36 -13.03
CA PRO A 54 1.29 3.09 -12.89
C PRO A 54 0.99 2.56 -11.48
N ALA A 55 -0.05 3.12 -10.86
CA ALA A 55 -0.55 2.72 -9.54
C ALA A 55 -2.02 2.31 -9.63
N SER A 56 -2.45 1.42 -8.74
CA SER A 56 -3.84 0.96 -8.66
C SER A 56 -4.25 0.78 -7.20
N LEU A 57 -5.41 1.30 -6.81
CA LEU A 57 -6.00 1.15 -5.49
C LEU A 57 -6.85 -0.11 -5.43
N LEU A 58 -6.42 -1.07 -4.64
CA LEU A 58 -7.07 -2.36 -4.45
C LEU A 58 -7.64 -2.48 -3.04
N ASP A 59 -8.77 -3.16 -2.91
CA ASP A 59 -9.37 -3.49 -1.63
C ASP A 59 -8.74 -4.76 -1.08
N LEU A 60 -8.34 -4.74 0.19
CA LEU A 60 -7.78 -5.92 0.86
C LEU A 60 -8.91 -6.83 1.35
N PRO A 61 -8.73 -8.16 1.32
CA PRO A 61 -9.77 -9.11 1.73
C PRO A 61 -9.93 -9.13 3.26
N CYS A 62 -9.04 -8.47 4.00
CA CYS A 62 -9.05 -8.43 5.45
C CYS A 62 -8.82 -7.00 5.94
N VAL A 63 -9.51 -6.63 7.02
CA VAL A 63 -9.26 -5.39 7.75
C VAL A 63 -8.00 -5.57 8.60
N LEU A 64 -7.04 -4.67 8.41
CA LEU A 64 -5.83 -4.59 9.20
C LEU A 64 -5.95 -3.45 10.20
N GLU A 65 -5.40 -3.61 11.39
CA GLU A 65 -5.35 -2.56 12.40
C GLU A 65 -3.91 -2.14 12.62
N SER A 66 -3.64 -0.83 12.56
CA SER A 66 -2.35 -0.28 12.98
C SER A 66 -2.40 0.10 14.45
N TYR A 67 -1.31 -0.19 15.15
CA TYR A 67 -1.14 0.15 16.55
C TYR A 67 0.18 0.89 16.74
N LYS A 68 0.16 1.88 17.62
CA LYS A 68 1.38 2.50 18.14
C LYS A 68 1.56 2.12 19.60
N THR A 69 2.82 2.06 20.02
CA THR A 69 3.20 1.82 21.40
C THR A 69 4.40 2.68 21.77
N TYR A 70 4.51 2.99 23.05
CA TYR A 70 5.66 3.69 23.61
C TYR A 70 6.60 2.74 24.37
N ASP A 71 6.09 1.60 24.86
CA ASP A 71 6.76 0.70 25.80
C ASP A 71 6.63 -0.79 25.42
N ASP A 72 6.18 -1.07 24.20
CA ASP A 72 5.90 -2.41 23.65
C ASP A 72 4.92 -3.26 24.47
N SER A 73 4.24 -2.65 25.45
CA SER A 73 3.32 -3.34 26.36
C SER A 73 1.89 -2.88 26.14
N VAL A 74 1.69 -1.57 25.97
CA VAL A 74 0.38 -0.99 25.69
C VAL A 74 0.29 -0.66 24.20
N LEU A 75 -0.59 -1.37 23.50
CA LEU A 75 -0.90 -1.11 22.09
C LEU A 75 -2.11 -0.17 21.99
N ILE A 76 -1.93 0.94 21.30
CA ILE A 76 -2.99 1.92 21.05
C ILE A 76 -3.34 1.88 19.58
N LYS A 77 -4.59 1.51 19.26
CA LYS A 77 -5.10 1.50 17.89
C LYS A 77 -5.03 2.90 17.28
N THR A 78 -4.50 2.99 16.07
CA THR A 78 -4.33 4.25 15.32
C THR A 78 -5.20 4.32 14.07
N ALA A 79 -5.33 3.23 13.31
CA ALA A 79 -6.16 3.21 12.11
C ALA A 79 -6.66 1.79 11.78
N ASP A 80 -7.74 1.74 11.01
CA ASP A 80 -8.20 0.57 10.26
C ASP A 80 -7.75 0.73 8.80
N ILE A 81 -7.15 -0.30 8.24
CA ILE A 81 -6.59 -0.32 6.89
C ILE A 81 -7.27 -1.45 6.11
N GLY A 82 -8.06 -1.07 5.10
CA GLY A 82 -8.74 -2.01 4.21
C GLY A 82 -8.31 -1.92 2.76
N GLN A 83 -7.32 -1.09 2.44
CA GLN A 83 -6.93 -0.81 1.05
C GLN A 83 -5.40 -0.81 0.88
N MET A 84 -4.98 -1.12 -0.34
CA MET A 84 -3.60 -1.14 -0.78
C MET A 84 -3.45 -0.36 -2.08
N ILE A 85 -2.40 0.44 -2.16
CA ILE A 85 -1.95 1.08 -3.40
C ILE A 85 -0.84 0.21 -3.98
N MET A 86 -1.08 -0.39 -5.13
CA MET A 86 -0.13 -1.24 -5.83
C MET A 86 0.52 -0.46 -6.97
N VAL A 87 1.80 -0.16 -6.81
CA VAL A 87 2.66 0.42 -7.85
C VAL A 87 3.25 -0.71 -8.69
N ARG A 88 3.32 -0.49 -10.00
CA ARG A 88 3.77 -1.46 -10.99
C ARG A 88 4.89 -0.87 -11.85
N GLU A 89 5.71 -1.74 -12.44
CA GLU A 89 6.69 -1.34 -13.45
C GLU A 89 6.00 -1.13 -14.81
N GLU A 90 6.63 -0.36 -15.70
CA GLU A 90 6.12 -0.17 -17.06
C GLU A 90 6.06 -1.51 -17.81
N GLY A 91 4.87 -1.86 -18.30
CA GLY A 91 4.62 -3.11 -19.02
C GLY A 91 4.01 -4.23 -18.17
N ASP A 92 3.89 -4.06 -16.85
CA ASP A 92 3.14 -4.99 -16.03
C ASP A 92 1.62 -4.82 -16.21
N THR A 93 0.91 -5.93 -16.15
CA THR A 93 -0.53 -5.97 -16.45
C THR A 93 -1.30 -5.28 -15.32
N ALA A 94 -2.27 -4.44 -15.66
CA ALA A 94 -3.14 -3.87 -14.63
C ALA A 94 -3.94 -4.99 -13.96
N PRO A 95 -4.15 -4.91 -12.63
CA PRO A 95 -5.07 -5.82 -11.97
C PRO A 95 -6.47 -5.66 -12.59
N ASP A 96 -7.03 -6.76 -13.06
CA ASP A 96 -8.35 -6.82 -13.71
C ASP A 96 -9.50 -6.72 -12.68
N VAL A 97 -9.17 -6.90 -11.40
CA VAL A 97 -10.12 -6.96 -10.28
C VAL A 97 -9.75 -5.89 -9.25
N VAL A 98 -10.78 -5.25 -8.68
CA VAL A 98 -10.64 -4.22 -7.64
C VAL A 98 -10.24 -4.84 -6.29
N GLU A 99 -10.67 -6.08 -6.04
CA GLU A 99 -10.35 -6.85 -4.83
C GLU A 99 -9.03 -7.60 -4.99
N TYR A 100 -8.20 -7.53 -3.95
CA TYR A 100 -6.95 -8.24 -3.87
C TYR A 100 -7.16 -9.63 -3.25
N ARG A 101 -6.71 -10.68 -3.94
CA ARG A 101 -7.03 -12.07 -3.58
C ARG A 101 -6.33 -12.59 -2.32
N HIS A 102 -5.28 -11.93 -1.86
CA HIS A 102 -4.42 -12.44 -0.79
C HIS A 102 -4.34 -11.44 0.38
N GLY A 103 -4.24 -11.94 1.60
CA GLY A 103 -3.80 -11.12 2.73
C GLY A 103 -2.31 -10.77 2.65
N LEU A 104 -1.86 -9.88 3.53
CA LEU A 104 -0.45 -9.43 3.54
C LEU A 104 0.52 -10.49 4.06
N THR A 105 0.06 -11.39 4.92
CA THR A 105 0.93 -12.36 5.59
C THR A 105 0.90 -13.70 4.86
N PRO A 106 2.01 -14.48 4.88
CA PRO A 106 2.08 -15.75 4.16
C PRO A 106 0.94 -16.75 4.46
N PRO A 107 0.44 -16.87 5.71
CA PRO A 107 -0.70 -17.72 6.03
C PRO A 107 -2.05 -17.25 5.47
N MET A 108 -2.18 -16.00 5.04
CA MET A 108 -3.41 -15.43 4.49
C MET A 108 -3.42 -15.42 2.96
N ARG A 109 -2.60 -16.28 2.34
CA ARG A 109 -2.60 -16.45 0.89
C ARG A 109 -3.96 -17.01 0.46
N ASP A 110 -4.54 -16.42 -0.58
CA ASP A 110 -5.87 -16.80 -1.11
C ASP A 110 -7.02 -16.64 -0.08
N ALA A 111 -6.91 -15.65 0.81
CA ALA A 111 -7.91 -15.34 1.84
C ALA A 111 -9.34 -15.09 1.31
N GLU A 112 -9.50 -14.77 0.03
CA GLU A 112 -10.83 -14.65 -0.59
C GLU A 112 -11.45 -16.02 -0.94
N SER A 113 -10.62 -17.03 -1.26
CA SER A 113 -11.04 -18.38 -1.64
C SER A 113 -11.03 -19.38 -0.48
N GLU A 114 -10.17 -19.17 0.52
CA GLU A 114 -10.27 -19.88 1.78
C GLU A 114 -11.45 -19.32 2.56
N ASP A 115 -12.59 -20.03 2.53
CA ASP A 115 -13.80 -19.85 3.35
C ASP A 115 -13.50 -19.05 4.64
N PHE A 116 -13.58 -17.71 4.55
CA PHE A 116 -13.76 -16.88 5.73
C PHE A 116 -15.13 -17.27 6.23
N VAL A 117 -15.17 -18.25 7.14
CA VAL A 117 -16.39 -18.83 7.66
C VAL A 117 -17.27 -17.66 8.08
N GLY A 118 -18.30 -17.40 7.29
CA GLY A 118 -19.27 -16.36 7.58
C GLY A 118 -19.83 -16.70 8.93
N SER A 119 -19.39 -15.99 9.97
CA SER A 119 -20.10 -15.95 11.25
C SER A 119 -21.43 -15.28 10.97
N GLN A 120 -22.39 -16.05 10.47
CA GLN A 120 -23.79 -15.73 10.67
C GLN A 120 -24.01 -15.75 12.18
N THR A 121 -24.12 -14.56 12.75
CA THR A 121 -24.72 -14.35 14.07
C THR A 121 -26.01 -13.57 13.87
#